data_AF-A0A842QQY7-F1
#
_entry.id   AF-A0A842QQY7-F1
#
_cell.length_a   1.000
_cell.length_b   1.000
_cell.length_c   1.000
_cell.angle_alpha   90.00
_cell.angle_beta   90.00
_cell.angle_gamma   90.00
#
_symmetry.space_group_name_H-M   'P 1'
#
loop_
_entity.id
_entity.type
_entity.pdbx_description
1 polymer ?
#
loop_
_entity_poly.entity_id
_entity_poly.type
_entity_poly.pdbx_seq_one_letter_code
_entity_poly.pdbx_strand_id
1 'polypeptide(L)' 'MKPKKKLPDDSSELLEIGRYILVETTLNKKQYYQIYEFYETGDGRRYWARGAGNSDLDTVTAELERITGRKVKLAQ' A
#
# COMPACT_ATOMS: atom_id res chain seq x y z
N MET A 1 -18.59 16.23 -2.78
CA MET A 1 -17.39 16.02 -1.95
C MET A 1 -16.44 15.12 -2.72
N LYS A 2 -15.20 15.56 -3.00
CA LYS A 2 -14.20 14.68 -3.63
C LYS A 2 -13.71 13.70 -2.55
N PRO A 3 -13.79 12.36 -2.72
CA PRO A 3 -13.41 11.44 -1.66
C PRO A 3 -11.96 11.71 -1.24
N LYS A 4 -11.76 11.93 0.06
CA LYS A 4 -10.44 12.09 0.66
C LYS A 4 -9.71 10.78 0.42
N LYS A 5 -8.64 10.84 -0.37
CA LYS A 5 -7.73 9.73 -0.70
C LYS A 5 -7.07 9.20 0.56
N LYS A 6 -7.82 8.41 1.34
CA LYS A 6 -7.41 7.71 2.54
C LYS A 6 -7.23 6.23 2.22
N LEU A 7 -6.46 5.54 3.04
CA LEU A 7 -6.44 4.08 3.04
C LEU A 7 -7.82 3.54 3.48
N PRO A 8 -8.14 2.27 3.15
CA PRO A 8 -9.30 1.57 3.72
C PRO A 8 -9.27 1.60 5.26
N ASP A 9 -10.44 1.71 5.90
CA ASP A 9 -10.52 1.84 7.37
C ASP A 9 -10.00 0.59 8.11
N ASP A 10 -10.02 -0.57 7.45
CA ASP A 10 -9.53 -1.85 7.97
C ASP A 10 -8.06 -2.13 7.60
N SER A 11 -7.36 -1.14 7.02
CA SER A 11 -6.00 -1.35 6.55
C SER A 11 -4.97 -1.29 7.66
N SER A 12 -3.95 -2.14 7.56
CA SER A 12 -2.76 -2.14 8.41
C SER A 12 -1.52 -1.87 7.55
N GLU A 13 -0.68 -0.93 7.98
CA GLU A 13 0.58 -0.62 7.30
C GLU A 13 1.61 -1.73 7.55
N LEU A 14 2.12 -2.34 6.47
CA LEU A 14 3.15 -3.40 6.55
C LEU A 14 4.55 -2.85 6.32
N LEU A 15 4.70 -1.93 5.35
CA LEU A 15 6.00 -1.41 4.95
C LEU A 15 5.89 -0.05 4.27
N GLU A 16 6.75 0.90 4.63
CA GLU A 16 6.86 2.22 3.99
C GLU A 16 8.26 2.38 3.34
N ILE A 17 8.29 2.77 2.07
CA ILE A 17 9.52 3.00 1.31
C ILE A 17 9.41 4.27 0.47
N GLY A 18 10.10 5.32 0.92
CA GLY A 18 10.04 6.63 0.26
C GLY A 18 8.62 7.17 0.27
N ARG A 19 8.00 7.29 -0.90
CA ARG A 19 6.61 7.73 -1.05
C ARG A 19 5.62 6.58 -1.30
N TYR A 20 6.05 5.34 -1.12
CA TYR A 20 5.22 4.17 -1.32
C TYR A 20 4.98 3.46 0.00
N ILE A 21 3.79 2.90 0.16
CA ILE A 21 3.40 2.13 1.33
C ILE A 21 2.68 0.86 0.88
N LEU A 22 3.05 -0.27 1.47
CA LEU A 22 2.35 -1.53 1.36
C LEU A 22 1.44 -1.67 2.56
N VAL A 23 0.16 -1.91 2.29
CA VAL A 23 -0.84 -2.14 3.34
C VAL A 23 -1.50 -3.49 3.13
N GLU A 24 -1.87 -4.13 4.23
CA GLU A 24 -2.83 -5.21 4.30
C GLU A 24 -4.22 -4.62 4.50
N THR A 25 -5.24 -5.18 3.87
CA THR A 25 -6.66 -4.77 3.96
C THR A 25 -7.55 -5.96 3.58
N THR A 26 -8.87 -5.79 3.65
CA THR A 26 -9.84 -6.79 3.20
C THR A 26 -10.48 -6.36 1.90
N LEU A 27 -10.43 -7.23 0.89
CA LEU A 27 -11.22 -7.10 -0.34
C LEU A 27 -12.17 -8.29 -0.45
N ASN A 28 -13.48 -8.03 -0.55
CA ASN A 28 -14.52 -9.07 -0.63
C ASN A 28 -14.45 -10.11 0.51
N LYS A 29 -14.22 -9.65 1.75
CA LYS A 29 -14.06 -10.50 2.96
C LYS A 29 -12.84 -11.43 2.92
N LYS A 30 -11.86 -11.18 2.03
CA LYS A 30 -10.61 -11.91 1.94
C LYS A 30 -9.43 -10.98 2.15
N GLN A 31 -8.36 -11.52 2.71
CA GLN A 31 -7.09 -10.82 2.86
C GLN A 31 -6.58 -10.33 1.50
N TYR A 32 -6.14 -9.08 1.48
CA TYR A 32 -5.69 -8.40 0.28
C TYR A 32 -4.58 -7.42 0.62
N TYR A 33 -3.57 -7.36 -0.22
CA TYR A 33 -2.45 -6.45 -0.08
C TYR A 33 -2.46 -5.45 -1.21
N GLN A 34 -2.15 -4.20 -0.90
CA GLN A 34 -2.21 -3.13 -1.89
C GLN A 34 -1.08 -2.12 -1.64
N ILE A 35 -0.42 -1.73 -2.74
CA ILE A 35 0.56 -0.65 -2.71
C ILE A 35 -0.17 0.67 -2.93
N TYR A 36 0.13 1.65 -2.10
CA TYR A 36 -0.27 3.03 -2.28
C TYR A 36 0.97 3.90 -2.46
N GLU A 37 0.86 4.92 -3.30
CA GLU A 37 1.77 6.06 -3.29
C GLU A 37 1.11 7.16 -2.48
N PHE A 38 1.86 7.77 -1.55
CA PHE A 38 1.35 8.86 -0.74
C PHE A 38 2.10 10.16 -0.96
N TYR A 39 1.39 11.25 -0.72
CA TYR A 39 1.92 12.61 -0.78
C TYR A 39 1.48 13.36 0.46
N GLU A 40 2.42 14.07 1.09
CA GLU A 40 2.12 14.95 2.22
C GLU A 40 1.49 16.25 1.72
N THR A 41 0.41 16.66 2.38
CA THR A 41 -0.27 17.93 2.12
C THR A 41 -0.51 18.64 3.45
N GLY A 42 -0.78 19.94 3.43
CA GLY A 42 -1.09 20.70 4.65
C GLY A 42 -2.26 20.13 5.47
N ASP A 43 -3.14 19.34 4.84
CA ASP A 43 -4.29 18.68 5.47
C ASP A 43 -4.04 17.20 5.85
N GLY A 44 -2.79 16.73 5.75
CA GLY A 44 -2.36 15.35 6.03
C GLY A 44 -1.91 14.55 4.79
N ARG A 45 -1.79 13.24 4.95
CA ARG A 45 -1.36 12.31 3.88
C ARG A 45 -2.53 11.97 2.94
N ARG A 46 -2.25 11.97 1.64
CA ARG A 46 -3.17 11.51 0.60
C ARG A 46 -2.57 10.28 -0.07
N TYR A 47 -3.39 9.27 -0.37
CA TYR A 47 -2.98 7.95 -0.85
C TYR A 47 -3.58 7.63 -2.23
N TRP A 48 -2.77 7.10 -3.14
CA TRP A 48 -3.17 6.67 -4.48
C TRP A 48 -2.79 5.22 -4.67
N ALA A 49 -3.77 4.36 -4.95
CA ALA A 49 -3.49 2.97 -5.28
C ALA A 49 -2.56 2.91 -6.49
N ARG A 50 -1.43 2.24 -6.34
CA ARG A 50 -0.55 1.88 -7.45
C ARG A 50 -0.92 0.46 -7.86
N GLY A 51 -1.10 0.22 -9.15
CA GLY A 51 -1.55 -1.09 -9.66
C GLY A 51 -0.72 -2.24 -9.09
N ALA A 52 -1.36 -3.42 -8.99
CA ALA A 52 -0.88 -4.70 -8.45
C ALA A 52 -1.25 -5.05 -6.99
N GLY A 53 -2.43 -4.63 -6.52
CA GLY A 53 -2.98 -5.29 -5.34
C GLY A 53 -3.25 -6.77 -5.61
N ASN A 54 -2.94 -7.63 -4.66
CA ASN A 54 -3.11 -9.08 -4.76
C ASN A 54 -3.37 -9.68 -3.37
N SER A 55 -4.01 -10.85 -3.30
CA SER A 55 -4.12 -11.64 -2.07
C SER A 55 -2.83 -12.34 -1.68
N ASP A 56 -1.84 -12.42 -2.57
CA ASP A 56 -0.51 -12.96 -2.28
C ASP A 56 0.48 -11.83 -1.93
N LEU A 57 1.00 -11.87 -0.69
CA LEU A 57 1.94 -10.89 -0.17
C LEU A 57 3.26 -10.88 -0.96
N ASP A 58 3.77 -12.04 -1.37
CA ASP A 58 5.06 -12.14 -2.06
C ASP A 58 4.99 -11.46 -3.43
N THR A 59 3.88 -11.66 -4.14
CA THR A 59 3.62 -10.97 -5.42
C THR A 59 3.59 -9.45 -5.25
N VAL A 60 2.87 -8.93 -4.23
CA VAL A 60 2.80 -7.47 -4.01
C VAL A 60 4.13 -6.91 -3.52
N THR A 61 4.86 -7.67 -2.71
CA THR A 61 6.19 -7.30 -2.23
C THR A 61 7.17 -7.18 -3.39
N ALA A 62 7.21 -8.16 -4.30
CA ALA A 62 8.04 -8.12 -5.50
C ALA A 62 7.71 -6.91 -6.39
N GLU A 63 6.43 -6.55 -6.52
CA GLU A 63 6.04 -5.32 -7.22
C GLU A 63 6.55 -4.06 -6.51
N LEU A 64 6.46 -3.99 -5.19
CA LEU A 64 6.98 -2.86 -4.42
C LEU A 64 8.49 -2.71 -4.63
N GLU A 65 9.24 -3.81 -4.62
CA GLU A 65 10.68 -3.80 -4.94
C GLU A 65 10.93 -3.29 -6.35
N ARG A 66 10.13 -3.73 -7.33
CA ARG A 66 10.22 -3.29 -8.73
C ARG A 66 9.95 -1.80 -8.88
N ILE A 67 8.95 -1.27 -8.17
CA ILE A 67 8.57 0.15 -8.22
C ILE A 67 9.62 1.03 -7.53
N THR A 68 10.14 0.57 -6.40
CA THR A 68 11.06 1.36 -5.56
C THR A 68 12.53 1.17 -5.90
N GLY A 69 12.87 0.09 -6.63
CA GLY A 69 14.24 -0.34 -6.87
C GLY A 69 14.97 -0.80 -5.61
N ARG A 70 14.24 -1.10 -4.52
CA ARG A 70 14.82 -1.51 -3.22
C ARG A 70 14.36 -2.91 -2.87
N LYS A 71 15.31 -3.73 -2.41
CA LYS A 71 14.97 -5.03 -1.81
C LYS A 71 14.43 -4.84 -0.40
N VAL A 72 13.42 -5.63 -0.07
CA VAL A 72 12.73 -5.56 1.21
C VAL A 72 12.72 -6.93 1.85
N LYS A 73 12.83 -6.95 3.17
CA LYS A 73 12.68 -8.17 3.94
C LYS A 73 11.57 -7.91 4.94
N LEU A 74 10.38 -8.40 4.63
CA LEU A 74 9.29 -8.44 5.60
C LEU A 74 9.74 -9.43 6.68
N ALA A 75 9.85 -8.97 7.92
CA ALA A 75 10.08 -9.88 9.04
C ALA A 75 8.79 -10.69 9.21
N GLN A 76 8.84 -11.97 8.83
CA GLN A 76 7.79 -12.93 9.11
C GLN A 76 7.75 -13.25 10.61
#